data_AF-A0A1Y5S2P8-F1
#
_entry.id   AF-A0A1Y5S2P8-F1
#
_cell.length_a   1.000
_cell.length_b   1.000
_cell.length_c   1.000
_cell.angle_alpha   90.00
_cell.angle_beta   90.00
_cell.angle_gamma   90.00
#
_symmetry.space_group_name_H-M   'P 1'
#
loop_
_entity.id
_entity.type
_entity.pdbx_description
1 polymer ?
#
loop_
_entity_poly.entity_id
_entity_poly.type
_entity_poly.pdbx_seq_one_letter_code
_entity_poly.pdbx_strand_id
1 'polypeptide(L)'
;MVRINAYLPAVFLYVAATVAAVADPVVGANFHELFEERCLSCHGHAGPFMRDHVTLDENTLTSSRGQSLDDFLDHHAGGLSAPEKALFLDVFRAQITSEGLFESKCRNCHDRAFEFARLRLAIRDDRLVGRYSGNDIAEFLTRHGRLSGSEAQQMTNALRALLQGRR
;
A
#
# COMPACT_ATOMS: atom_id res chain seq x y z
N MET A 1 -0.25 -15.23 -81.00
CA MET A 1 0.68 -14.64 -80.01
C MET A 1 -0.13 -14.00 -78.90
N VAL A 2 -0.25 -14.64 -77.73
CA VAL A 2 -0.76 -13.99 -76.50
C VAL A 2 0.13 -14.48 -75.36
N ARG A 3 0.85 -13.55 -74.74
CA ARG A 3 1.61 -13.75 -73.50
C ARG A 3 0.66 -13.50 -72.34
N ILE A 4 0.53 -14.46 -71.42
CA ILE A 4 -0.14 -14.25 -70.13
C ILE A 4 0.95 -14.29 -69.08
N ASN A 5 1.24 -13.11 -68.52
CA ASN A 5 2.23 -12.87 -67.48
C ASN A 5 1.49 -12.77 -66.13
N ALA A 6 2.06 -13.41 -65.10
CA ALA A 6 1.99 -13.18 -63.64
C ALA A 6 0.66 -12.64 -63.01
N TYR A 7 0.24 -13.04 -61.82
CA TYR A 7 0.88 -12.76 -60.53
C TYR A 7 0.18 -13.57 -59.44
N LEU A 8 0.95 -14.30 -58.63
CA LEU A 8 0.51 -14.83 -57.34
C LEU A 8 0.78 -13.76 -56.27
N PRO A 9 -0.22 -13.29 -55.51
CA PRO A 9 0.04 -12.42 -54.37
C PRO A 9 0.52 -13.27 -53.19
N ALA A 10 1.72 -12.98 -52.71
CA ALA A 10 2.24 -13.48 -51.45
C ALA A 10 1.42 -12.87 -50.29
N VAL A 11 0.64 -13.69 -49.61
CA VAL A 11 -0.08 -13.31 -48.39
C VAL A 11 0.92 -13.27 -47.24
N PHE A 12 1.30 -12.07 -46.79
CA PHE A 12 2.07 -11.87 -45.57
C PHE A 12 1.10 -11.91 -44.37
N LEU A 13 1.18 -12.98 -43.58
CA LEU A 13 0.52 -13.05 -42.26
C LEU A 13 1.34 -12.24 -41.25
N TYR A 14 0.78 -11.13 -40.76
CA TYR A 14 1.31 -10.40 -39.61
C TYR A 14 0.79 -11.05 -38.32
N VAL A 15 1.69 -11.68 -37.55
CA VAL A 15 1.41 -12.07 -36.16
C VAL A 15 1.59 -10.83 -35.28
N ALA A 16 0.49 -10.27 -34.79
CA ALA A 16 0.53 -9.18 -33.82
C ALA A 16 0.99 -9.74 -32.46
N ALA A 17 2.25 -9.52 -32.11
CA ALA A 17 2.75 -9.80 -30.76
C ALA A 17 2.17 -8.77 -29.79
N THR A 18 1.18 -9.19 -28.98
CA THR A 18 0.70 -8.41 -27.85
C THR A 18 1.76 -8.41 -26.76
N VAL A 19 2.48 -7.30 -26.61
CA VAL A 19 3.33 -7.06 -25.44
C VAL A 19 2.42 -6.76 -24.27
N ALA A 20 2.20 -7.73 -23.39
CA ALA A 20 1.60 -7.46 -22.08
C ALA A 20 2.59 -6.58 -21.30
N ALA A 21 2.20 -5.33 -21.02
CA ALA A 21 2.92 -4.49 -20.08
C ALA A 21 2.82 -5.17 -18.71
N VAL A 22 3.87 -5.86 -18.29
CA VAL A 22 4.09 -6.17 -16.88
C VAL A 22 4.27 -4.83 -16.19
N ALA A 23 3.29 -4.42 -15.39
CA ALA A 23 3.48 -3.33 -14.45
C ALA A 23 4.65 -3.72 -13.56
N ASP A 24 5.77 -3.00 -13.69
CA ASP A 24 6.88 -3.16 -12.75
C ASP A 24 6.30 -2.97 -11.35
N PRO A 25 6.49 -3.92 -10.42
CA PRO A 25 6.14 -3.68 -9.03
C PRO A 25 6.88 -2.40 -8.65
N VAL A 26 6.20 -1.45 -8.00
CA VAL A 26 6.84 -0.22 -7.51
C VAL A 26 8.07 -0.61 -6.68
N VAL A 27 9.24 -0.57 -7.32
CA VAL A 27 10.48 -1.05 -6.74
C VAL A 27 11.02 0.06 -5.84
N GLY A 28 10.88 -0.11 -4.53
CA GLY A 28 11.81 0.48 -3.56
C GLY A 28 11.40 1.77 -2.85
N ALA A 29 10.17 2.25 -3.02
CA ALA A 29 9.68 3.42 -2.28
C ALA A 29 9.22 3.02 -0.86
N ASN A 30 10.06 3.18 0.16
CA ASN A 30 9.67 2.95 1.55
C ASN A 30 8.69 4.06 2.00
N PHE A 31 7.42 3.70 2.24
CA PHE A 31 6.37 4.65 2.64
C PHE A 31 6.81 5.56 3.79
N HIS A 32 7.44 4.98 4.82
CA HIS A 32 7.78 5.74 6.00
C HIS A 32 8.84 6.79 5.70
N GLU A 33 9.89 6.43 4.96
CA GLU A 33 10.95 7.37 4.58
C GLU A 33 10.39 8.51 3.71
N LEU A 34 9.53 8.18 2.73
CA LEU A 34 8.87 9.20 1.91
C LEU A 34 7.94 10.11 2.72
N PHE A 35 7.18 9.56 3.66
CA PHE A 35 6.31 10.34 4.52
C PHE A 35 7.11 11.27 5.45
N GLU A 36 8.21 10.78 6.02
CA GLU A 36 9.11 11.59 6.86
C GLU A 36 9.74 12.74 6.08
N GLU A 37 10.19 12.48 4.85
CA GLU A 37 10.79 13.50 3.98
C GLU A 37 9.77 14.57 3.55
N ARG A 38 8.56 14.14 3.15
CA ARG A 38 7.63 15.01 2.43
C ARG A 38 6.51 15.61 3.28
N CYS A 39 6.11 14.93 4.35
CA CYS A 39 4.84 15.23 5.04
C CYS A 39 5.00 15.51 6.54
N LEU A 40 5.94 14.83 7.22
CA LEU A 40 6.04 14.84 8.68
C LEU A 40 6.19 16.24 9.28
N SER A 41 6.98 17.12 8.67
CA SER A 41 7.28 18.45 9.19
C SER A 41 6.05 19.35 9.31
N CYS A 42 5.03 19.15 8.47
CA CYS A 42 3.80 19.93 8.48
C CYS A 42 2.61 19.20 9.11
N HIS A 43 2.53 17.87 8.96
CA HIS A 43 1.37 17.07 9.35
C HIS A 43 1.54 16.28 10.65
N GLY A 44 2.77 16.13 11.15
CA GLY A 44 3.07 15.17 12.20
C GLY A 44 2.90 13.73 11.68
N HIS A 45 2.67 12.78 12.58
CA HIS A 45 2.60 11.36 12.21
C HIS A 45 1.33 11.01 11.42
N ALA A 46 1.48 10.18 10.39
CA ALA A 46 0.40 9.75 9.51
C ALA A 46 -0.83 9.21 10.27
N GLY A 47 -0.63 8.27 11.20
CA GLY A 47 -1.74 7.57 11.87
C GLY A 47 -2.77 8.50 12.52
N PRO A 48 -2.37 9.35 13.48
CA PRO A 48 -3.26 10.36 14.06
C PRO A 48 -3.84 11.32 13.00
N PHE A 49 -2.99 11.87 12.14
CA PHE A 49 -3.42 12.83 11.12
C PHE A 49 -4.54 12.28 10.23
N MET A 50 -4.39 11.04 9.75
CA MET A 50 -5.37 10.39 8.89
C MET A 50 -6.70 10.17 9.59
N ARG A 51 -6.71 9.76 10.87
CA ARG A 51 -7.95 9.54 11.62
C ARG A 51 -8.68 10.84 11.94
N ASP A 52 -7.93 11.90 12.19
CA ASP A 52 -8.51 13.18 12.65
C ASP A 52 -9.00 14.06 11.48
N HIS A 53 -8.49 13.83 10.27
CA HIS A 53 -8.72 14.73 9.14
C HIS A 53 -9.22 14.09 7.85
N VAL A 54 -9.32 12.76 7.79
CA VAL A 54 -9.73 12.04 6.59
C VAL A 54 -10.77 10.97 6.93
N THR A 55 -11.77 10.85 6.08
CA THR A 55 -12.78 9.80 6.12
C THR A 55 -12.54 8.80 4.98
N LEU A 56 -12.99 7.56 5.18
CA LEU A 56 -12.96 6.51 4.18
C LEU A 56 -14.39 6.05 3.90
N ASP A 57 -14.83 6.15 2.65
CA ASP A 57 -16.14 5.65 2.21
C ASP A 57 -15.99 4.76 0.97
N GLU A 58 -16.43 3.51 1.08
CA GLU A 58 -16.29 2.36 0.15
C GLU A 58 -14.85 2.05 -0.33
N ASN A 59 -14.11 3.04 -0.81
CA ASN A 59 -12.66 3.02 -1.03
C ASN A 59 -12.04 4.43 -1.19
N THR A 60 -12.85 5.48 -1.04
CA THR A 60 -12.50 6.86 -1.32
C THR A 60 -12.05 7.55 -0.04
N LEU A 61 -10.80 8.02 -0.05
CA LEU A 61 -10.26 8.84 1.03
C LEU A 61 -10.65 10.30 0.79
N THR A 62 -11.44 10.87 1.69
CA THR A 62 -11.95 12.23 1.57
C THR A 62 -11.48 13.07 2.76
N SER A 63 -10.88 14.23 2.49
CA SER A 63 -10.49 15.16 3.55
C SER A 63 -11.72 15.71 4.30
N SER A 64 -11.50 16.26 5.48
CA SER A 64 -12.53 16.98 6.27
C SER A 64 -13.21 18.14 5.52
N ARG A 65 -12.63 18.60 4.40
CA ARG A 65 -13.19 19.64 3.52
C ARG A 65 -13.95 19.07 2.32
N GLY A 66 -14.16 17.75 2.25
CA GLY A 66 -14.89 17.10 1.16
C GLY A 66 -14.07 16.87 -0.12
N GLN A 67 -12.76 17.11 -0.10
CA GLN A 67 -11.89 16.89 -1.25
C GLN A 67 -11.35 15.46 -1.28
N SER A 68 -11.39 14.81 -2.45
CA SER A 68 -10.71 13.55 -2.73
C SER A 68 -9.22 13.67 -2.46
N LEU A 69 -8.67 12.77 -1.63
CA LEU A 69 -7.26 12.76 -1.32
C LEU A 69 -6.42 12.33 -2.54
N ASP A 70 -6.99 11.51 -3.43
CA ASP A 70 -6.34 11.09 -4.68
C ASP A 70 -6.03 12.32 -5.56
N ASP A 71 -7.05 13.14 -5.83
CA ASP A 71 -6.90 14.37 -6.63
C ASP A 71 -6.06 15.43 -5.90
N PHE A 72 -6.19 15.51 -4.57
CA PHE A 72 -5.42 16.47 -3.78
C PHE A 72 -3.91 16.20 -3.83
N LEU A 73 -3.52 14.92 -3.76
CA LEU A 73 -2.10 14.51 -3.75
C LEU A 73 -1.41 14.70 -5.11
N ASP A 74 -2.15 14.96 -6.20
CA ASP A 74 -1.55 15.31 -7.49
C ASP A 74 -0.91 16.70 -7.51
N HIS A 75 -1.29 17.56 -6.57
CA HIS A 75 -0.89 18.97 -6.59
C HIS A 75 -0.33 19.48 -5.26
N HIS A 76 -0.69 18.85 -4.14
CA HIS A 76 -0.24 19.29 -2.82
C HIS A 76 1.28 19.11 -2.66
N ALA A 77 1.96 20.16 -2.17
CA ALA A 77 3.41 20.16 -1.91
C ALA A 77 4.28 19.69 -3.09
N GLY A 78 3.87 20.04 -4.33
CA GLY A 78 4.58 19.64 -5.55
C GLY A 78 4.11 18.32 -6.16
N GLY A 79 3.07 17.69 -5.58
CA GLY A 79 2.47 16.47 -6.08
C GLY A 79 3.24 15.21 -5.71
N LEU A 80 2.56 14.06 -5.78
CA LEU A 80 3.15 12.74 -5.74
C LEU A 80 3.13 12.12 -7.14
N SER A 81 4.16 11.34 -7.48
CA SER A 81 4.08 10.50 -8.67
C SER A 81 3.00 9.43 -8.50
N ALA A 82 2.45 8.91 -9.61
CA ALA A 82 1.45 7.83 -9.57
C ALA A 82 1.83 6.64 -8.65
N PRO A 83 3.06 6.08 -8.68
CA PRO A 83 3.42 4.99 -7.78
C PRO A 83 3.53 5.40 -6.30
N GLU A 84 4.02 6.60 -6.00
CA GLU A 84 4.05 7.12 -4.62
C GLU A 84 2.64 7.36 -4.11
N LYS A 85 1.77 7.94 -4.94
CA LYS A 85 0.38 8.20 -4.58
C LYS A 85 -0.36 6.90 -4.26
N ALA A 86 -0.21 5.88 -5.09
CA ALA A 86 -0.79 4.56 -4.84
C ALA A 86 -0.33 3.99 -3.49
N LEU A 87 0.98 4.03 -3.23
CA LEU A 87 1.57 3.61 -1.95
C LEU A 87 0.96 4.37 -0.75
N PHE A 88 0.86 5.70 -0.84
CA PHE A 88 0.31 6.52 0.23
C PHE A 88 -1.16 6.20 0.50
N LEU A 89 -1.98 6.14 -0.55
CA LEU A 89 -3.40 5.83 -0.42
C LEU A 89 -3.64 4.45 0.20
N ASP A 90 -2.83 3.45 -0.16
CA ASP A 90 -2.94 2.11 0.43
C ASP A 90 -2.61 2.08 1.92
N VAL A 91 -1.52 2.74 2.34
CA VAL A 91 -1.17 2.81 3.77
C VAL A 91 -2.20 3.63 4.55
N PHE A 92 -2.71 4.73 3.98
CA PHE A 92 -3.73 5.56 4.59
C PHE A 92 -5.05 4.83 4.80
N ARG A 93 -5.51 4.06 3.81
CA ARG A 93 -6.69 3.18 3.97
C ARG A 93 -6.47 2.21 5.12
N ALA A 94 -5.33 1.51 5.15
CA ALA A 94 -5.03 0.55 6.21
C ALA A 94 -5.00 1.20 7.61
N GLN A 95 -4.48 2.43 7.72
CA GLN A 95 -4.46 3.17 8.98
C GLN A 95 -5.86 3.55 9.46
N ILE A 96 -6.73 4.04 8.58
CA ILE A 96 -8.11 4.42 8.93
C ILE A 96 -8.94 3.17 9.25
N THR A 97 -8.88 2.13 8.40
CA THR A 97 -9.60 0.86 8.61
C THR A 97 -9.20 0.16 9.91
N SER A 98 -7.97 0.39 10.40
CA SER A 98 -7.54 -0.15 11.70
C SER A 98 -8.14 0.58 12.90
N GLU A 99 -8.86 1.68 12.71
CA GLU A 99 -9.54 2.44 13.77
C GLU A 99 -8.65 2.80 14.98
N GLY A 100 -7.34 2.93 14.75
CA GLY A 100 -6.39 3.19 15.83
C GLY A 100 -6.19 2.02 16.80
N LEU A 101 -6.47 0.77 16.40
CA LEU A 101 -6.29 -0.45 17.21
C LEU A 101 -4.92 -0.54 17.86
N PHE A 102 -3.86 -0.16 17.14
CA PHE A 102 -2.52 -0.17 17.71
C PHE A 102 -2.41 0.79 18.91
N GLU A 103 -2.97 1.99 18.79
CA GLU A 103 -2.94 2.99 19.86
C GLU A 103 -3.76 2.53 21.06
N SER A 104 -4.96 1.99 20.81
CA SER A 104 -5.90 1.61 21.88
C SER A 104 -5.54 0.30 22.59
N LYS A 105 -4.94 -0.68 21.88
CA LYS A 105 -4.73 -2.04 22.41
C LYS A 105 -3.28 -2.50 22.47
N CYS A 106 -2.37 -1.87 21.72
CA CYS A 106 -0.97 -2.33 21.64
C CYS A 106 0.01 -1.36 22.30
N ARG A 107 -0.28 -0.06 22.33
CA ARG A 107 0.65 0.99 22.77
C ARG A 107 1.04 0.93 24.25
N ASN A 108 0.21 0.28 25.08
CA ASN A 108 0.49 0.05 26.50
C ASN A 108 1.68 -0.90 26.72
N CYS A 109 1.97 -1.80 25.78
CA CYS A 109 3.07 -2.76 25.87
C CYS A 109 4.12 -2.60 24.77
N HIS A 110 3.79 -1.87 23.70
CA HIS A 110 4.66 -1.65 22.55
C HIS A 110 4.93 -0.17 22.33
N ASP A 111 6.09 0.14 21.76
CA ASP A 111 6.42 1.45 21.21
C ASP A 111 5.60 1.77 19.96
N ARG A 112 6.07 2.71 19.13
CA ARG A 112 5.39 3.12 17.90
C ARG A 112 5.16 1.94 16.96
N ALA A 113 3.98 1.91 16.32
CA ALA A 113 3.60 0.85 15.38
C ALA A 113 4.64 0.62 14.29
N PHE A 114 5.19 1.69 13.71
CA PHE A 114 6.23 1.58 12.69
C PHE A 114 7.51 0.95 13.22
N GLU A 115 8.01 1.37 14.38
CA GLU A 115 9.20 0.79 15.00
C GLU A 115 9.00 -0.69 15.30
N PHE A 116 7.85 -1.03 15.88
CA PHE A 116 7.49 -2.41 16.16
C PHE A 116 7.47 -3.24 14.87
N ALA A 117 6.74 -2.80 13.84
CA ALA A 117 6.68 -3.49 12.56
C ALA A 117 8.08 -3.65 11.95
N ARG A 118 8.85 -2.57 11.90
CA ARG A 118 10.21 -2.52 11.36
C ARG A 118 11.15 -3.51 12.04
N LEU A 119 11.16 -3.52 13.37
CA LEU A 119 12.17 -4.25 14.15
C LEU A 119 11.77 -5.70 14.41
N ARG A 120 10.46 -5.99 14.47
CA ARG A 120 9.95 -7.28 14.96
C ARG A 120 9.24 -8.11 13.90
N LEU A 121 8.85 -7.53 12.78
CA LEU A 121 8.08 -8.23 11.74
C LEU A 121 8.87 -8.33 10.45
N ALA A 122 8.48 -9.29 9.61
CA ALA A 122 8.97 -9.48 8.25
C ALA A 122 7.83 -10.00 7.38
N ILE A 123 7.93 -9.75 6.07
CA ILE A 123 7.08 -10.41 5.08
C ILE A 123 7.87 -11.61 4.54
N ARG A 124 7.30 -12.82 4.61
CA ARG A 124 7.87 -14.05 4.06
C ARG A 124 6.76 -14.84 3.40
N ASP A 125 6.94 -15.27 2.16
CA ASP A 125 5.94 -16.02 1.40
C ASP A 125 4.55 -15.33 1.43
N ASP A 126 4.55 -14.02 1.23
CA ASP A 126 3.37 -13.13 1.30
C ASP A 126 2.66 -13.06 2.68
N ARG A 127 3.24 -13.66 3.72
CA ARG A 127 2.70 -13.65 5.09
C ARG A 127 3.45 -12.67 5.97
N LEU A 128 2.71 -11.94 6.81
CA LEU A 128 3.31 -11.14 7.88
C LEU A 128 3.68 -12.08 9.03
N VAL A 129 4.97 -12.20 9.30
CA VAL A 129 5.50 -13.10 10.31
C VAL A 129 6.35 -12.36 11.33
N GLY A 130 6.50 -12.94 12.53
CA GLY A 130 7.50 -12.52 13.48
C GLY A 130 8.91 -12.75 12.92
N ARG A 131 9.73 -11.70 12.84
CA ARG A 131 11.07 -11.73 12.25
C ARG A 131 11.96 -12.83 12.83
N TYR A 132 11.91 -12.99 14.15
CA TYR A 132 12.75 -13.92 14.90
C TYR A 132 12.06 -15.23 15.24
N SER A 133 10.75 -15.21 15.48
CA SER A 133 10.00 -16.42 15.84
C SER A 133 9.49 -17.22 14.64
N GLY A 134 9.30 -16.58 13.50
CA GLY A 134 8.63 -17.17 12.33
C GLY A 134 7.12 -17.34 12.51
N ASN A 135 6.55 -16.95 13.66
CA ASN A 135 5.11 -17.08 13.91
C ASN A 135 4.30 -16.25 12.92
N ASP A 136 3.20 -16.81 12.42
CA ASP A 136 2.21 -16.05 11.67
C ASP A 136 1.55 -14.99 12.58
N ILE A 137 1.53 -13.74 12.12
CA ILE A 137 1.01 -12.63 12.93
C ILE A 137 -0.52 -12.64 12.98
N ALA A 138 -1.22 -13.02 11.91
CA ALA A 138 -2.67 -13.08 11.92
C ALA A 138 -3.15 -14.12 12.94
N GLU A 139 -2.54 -15.31 12.95
CA GLU A 139 -2.83 -16.34 13.94
C GLU A 139 -2.42 -15.92 15.35
N PHE A 140 -1.22 -15.36 15.52
CA PHE A 140 -0.73 -14.92 16.83
C PHE A 140 -1.62 -13.87 17.49
N LEU A 141 -2.15 -12.94 16.70
CA LEU A 141 -3.00 -11.86 17.19
C LEU A 141 -4.37 -12.35 17.68
N THR A 142 -4.85 -13.53 17.27
CA THR A 142 -6.09 -14.11 17.83
C THR A 142 -5.99 -14.43 19.33
N ARG A 143 -4.76 -14.55 19.85
CA ARG A 143 -4.46 -14.87 21.25
C ARG A 143 -3.60 -13.82 21.95
N HIS A 144 -3.37 -12.67 21.32
CA HIS A 144 -2.56 -11.57 21.86
C HIS A 144 -3.29 -10.23 21.69
N GLY A 145 -3.09 -9.29 22.62
CA GLY A 145 -3.71 -7.96 22.54
C GLY A 145 -5.23 -7.91 22.72
N ARG A 146 -5.87 -9.04 23.06
CA ARG A 146 -7.34 -9.17 23.24
C ARG A 146 -8.11 -8.67 22.00
N LEU A 147 -7.64 -9.06 20.82
CA LEU A 147 -8.28 -8.77 19.55
C LEU A 147 -9.34 -9.82 19.22
N SER A 148 -10.47 -9.37 18.67
CA SER A 148 -11.38 -10.25 17.95
C SER A 148 -10.72 -10.76 16.66
N GLY A 149 -11.34 -11.75 15.99
CA GLY A 149 -10.84 -12.22 14.70
C GLY A 149 -10.78 -11.12 13.63
N SER A 150 -11.78 -10.23 13.57
CA SER A 150 -11.78 -9.11 12.61
C SER A 150 -10.74 -8.06 12.96
N GLU A 151 -10.57 -7.71 14.24
CA GLU A 151 -9.54 -6.76 14.69
C GLU A 151 -8.13 -7.31 14.45
N ALA A 152 -7.90 -8.62 14.65
CA ALA A 152 -6.63 -9.27 14.36
C ALA A 152 -6.28 -9.14 12.87
N GLN A 153 -7.26 -9.34 11.98
CA GLN A 153 -7.06 -9.16 10.55
C GLN A 153 -6.79 -7.69 10.18
N GLN A 154 -7.56 -6.74 10.71
CA GLN A 154 -7.36 -5.31 10.49
C GLN A 154 -5.97 -4.86 10.96
N MET A 155 -5.55 -5.30 12.15
CA MET A 155 -4.24 -4.96 12.69
C MET A 155 -3.11 -5.61 11.88
N THR A 156 -3.28 -6.85 11.41
CA THR A 156 -2.32 -7.50 10.50
C THR A 156 -2.15 -6.69 9.23
N ASN A 157 -3.25 -6.22 8.64
CA ASN A 157 -3.21 -5.41 7.41
C ASN A 157 -2.51 -4.07 7.63
N ALA A 158 -2.81 -3.38 8.74
CA ALA A 158 -2.15 -2.11 9.08
C ALA A 158 -0.65 -2.28 9.36
N LEU A 159 -0.23 -3.34 10.07
CA LEU A 159 1.19 -3.63 10.29
C LEU A 159 1.92 -4.00 9.00
N ARG A 160 1.28 -4.76 8.10
CA ARG A 160 1.82 -5.05 6.76
C ARG A 160 1.97 -3.78 5.94
N ALA A 161 0.97 -2.89 5.97
CA ALA A 161 0.99 -1.63 5.22
C ALA A 161 2.19 -0.75 5.63
N LEU A 162 2.54 -0.70 6.92
CA LEU A 162 3.72 0.03 7.41
C LEU A 162 5.06 -0.51 6.90
N LEU A 163 5.07 -1.72 6.33
CA LEU A 163 6.26 -2.32 5.72
C LEU A 163 6.27 -2.22 4.19
N GLN A 164 5.25 -1.61 3.58
CA GLN A 164 5.19 -1.48 2.12
C GLN A 164 6.40 -0.73 1.56
N GLY A 165 6.88 -1.24 0.43
CA GLY A 165 8.04 -0.70 -0.28
C GLY A 165 9.39 -0.96 0.37
N ARG A 166 9.44 -1.73 1.46
CA ARG A 166 10.69 -2.23 2.07
C ARG A 166 11.03 -3.62 1.53
N ARG A 167 12.26 -3.78 1.06
CA ARG A 167 12.88 -5.08 0.78
C ARG A 167 13.33 -5.76 2.07
#